data_AF-A0A1G7MRG4-F1
#
_entry.id   AF-A0A1G7MRG4-F1
#
_cell.length_a   1.000
_cell.length_b   1.000
_cell.length_c   1.000
_cell.angle_alpha   90.00
_cell.angle_beta   90.00
_cell.angle_gamma   90.00
#
_symmetry.space_group_name_H-M   'P 1'
#
loop_
_entity.id
_entity.type
_entity.pdbx_description
1 polymer ?
#
loop_
_entity_poly.entity_id
_entity_poly.type
_entity_poly.pdbx_seq_one_letter_code
_entity_poly.pdbx_strand_id
1 'polypeptide(L)'
;MMGGLRKLIVAALCWLGVVAQAQVFSGALEAQTHREHPVRLAEGDFVQGRLAGKAMRLVLLDRDGKRAQILAKGRRDVQEFMFVAGDRGPYVLDVRAPEAGSYELSVLQQVPLAAQVAPAPVIESPRLRALQQSLEQSVAAANLAASAGRAAVTSVGDPAATGSTASTFGSGVAVLDAFWREVAAQGGPLVERVAGLPKDQLLLTFLWRGATRNVRILGAPSADHDEMSRLGNSDVWYRSYRVPASTRLSYRLAPDVPELNAPASQRRRAILATVQRDPLNPRSFPEKTLDKYDGASVLELPAAPSQDWVQPREGVPAGQLERLRLASKALGNERDIYLYRSHGYRPGAKGNALVVLFDAENYTTDVPTPAILDKLVAAGKLPPTAAILIANPSAETRGAELPPNPAFARFLAEELMPWAKARGVHAGAANTVVAGASYGGLASAWAGLKHPEWFGNVYSQSGSFWWAPPEQEAEWLTREYAAAPPRKVRFLLEAGLFEVGRNGSFGILETSRHLRDVLRAKGYQVEQREFAAGHDYYHWRGSLGEGLIRLIGKAP
;
A
#
# COMPACT_ATOMS: atom_id res chain seq x y z
N MET A 1 -23.75 -28.56 -8.93
CA MET A 1 -22.86 -28.32 -10.10
C MET A 1 -21.35 -28.25 -9.77
N MET A 2 -20.91 -28.12 -8.51
CA MET A 2 -19.47 -28.03 -8.15
C MET A 2 -18.72 -29.38 -8.10
N GLY A 3 -19.41 -30.53 -8.09
CA GLY A 3 -18.76 -31.85 -8.05
C GLY A 3 -18.23 -32.38 -9.38
N GLY A 4 -18.74 -31.88 -10.51
CA GLY A 4 -18.36 -32.34 -11.86
C GLY A 4 -17.07 -31.70 -12.38
N LEU A 5 -16.83 -30.42 -12.04
CA LEU A 5 -15.67 -29.66 -12.53
C LEU A 5 -14.34 -30.14 -11.94
N ARG A 6 -14.35 -30.60 -10.67
CA ARG A 6 -13.16 -31.20 -10.02
C ARG A 6 -12.75 -32.53 -10.66
N LYS A 7 -13.71 -33.36 -11.08
CA LYS A 7 -13.41 -34.64 -11.74
C LYS A 7 -12.80 -34.44 -13.13
N LEU A 8 -13.22 -33.40 -13.86
CA LEU A 8 -12.67 -33.07 -15.17
C LEU A 8 -11.23 -32.52 -15.10
N ILE A 9 -10.88 -31.74 -14.08
CA ILE A 9 -9.51 -31.23 -13.89
C ILE A 9 -8.54 -32.37 -13.53
N VAL A 10 -8.96 -33.28 -12.63
CA VAL A 10 -8.15 -34.45 -12.24
C VAL A 10 -7.98 -35.40 -13.43
N ALA A 11 -9.03 -35.63 -14.23
CA ALA A 11 -8.94 -36.46 -15.43
C ALA A 11 -8.01 -35.84 -16.51
N ALA A 12 -8.03 -34.52 -16.69
CA ALA A 12 -7.16 -33.82 -17.64
C ALA A 12 -5.67 -33.84 -17.22
N LEU A 13 -5.38 -33.78 -15.91
CA LEU A 13 -4.02 -33.88 -15.37
C LEU A 13 -3.46 -35.30 -15.40
N CYS A 14 -4.31 -36.33 -15.27
CA CYS A 14 -3.91 -37.72 -15.48
C CYS A 14 -3.52 -38.01 -16.94
N TRP A 15 -4.10 -37.29 -17.92
CA TRP A 15 -3.77 -37.45 -19.34
C TRP A 15 -2.43 -36.83 -19.74
N LEU A 16 -1.87 -35.94 -18.91
CA LEU A 16 -0.57 -35.29 -19.14
C LEU A 16 0.60 -35.93 -18.35
N GLY A 17 0.36 -37.01 -17.60
CA GLY A 17 1.42 -37.74 -16.89
C GLY A 17 2.02 -37.00 -15.67
N VAL A 18 1.36 -35.95 -15.17
CA VAL A 18 1.90 -35.05 -14.12
C VAL A 18 1.52 -35.49 -12.69
N VAL A 19 0.60 -36.44 -12.54
CA VAL A 19 0.18 -36.96 -11.22
C VAL A 19 0.47 -38.45 -11.16
N ALA A 20 1.40 -38.87 -10.29
CA ALA A 20 1.61 -40.28 -9.99
C ALA A 20 0.32 -40.88 -9.40
N GLN A 21 0.02 -42.15 -9.72
CA GLN A 21 -1.15 -42.86 -9.19
C GLN A 21 -1.29 -42.69 -7.67
N ALA A 22 -2.50 -42.41 -7.20
CA ALA A 22 -2.79 -42.28 -5.76
C ALA A 22 -2.38 -43.57 -5.03
N GLN A 23 -1.44 -43.46 -4.09
CA GLN A 23 -1.02 -44.59 -3.26
C GLN A 23 -1.93 -44.65 -2.04
N VAL A 24 -2.59 -45.79 -1.84
CA VAL A 24 -3.45 -46.02 -0.68
C VAL A 24 -2.92 -47.21 0.10
N PHE A 25 -2.70 -46.99 1.39
CA PHE A 25 -2.31 -47.99 2.36
C PHE A 25 -3.43 -48.13 3.38
N SER A 26 -3.74 -49.35 3.80
CA SER A 26 -4.69 -49.58 4.89
C SER A 26 -4.22 -50.71 5.78
N GLY A 27 -4.76 -50.76 6.99
CA GLY A 27 -4.45 -51.82 7.93
C GLY A 27 -5.13 -51.62 9.28
N ALA A 28 -4.99 -52.62 10.13
CA ALA A 28 -5.28 -52.51 11.55
C ALA A 28 -3.98 -52.58 12.34
N LEU A 29 -3.91 -51.80 13.43
CA LEU A 29 -2.79 -51.76 14.35
C LEU A 29 -3.30 -52.01 15.77
N GLU A 30 -2.51 -52.73 16.55
CA GLU A 30 -2.73 -52.86 17.99
C GLU A 30 -2.30 -51.58 18.71
N ALA A 31 -2.75 -51.39 19.94
CA ALA A 31 -2.38 -50.23 20.73
C ALA A 31 -0.86 -50.15 20.92
N GLN A 32 -0.31 -48.94 20.80
CA GLN A 32 1.13 -48.63 20.89
C GLN A 32 2.00 -49.27 19.79
N THR A 33 1.40 -49.75 18.70
CA THR A 33 2.15 -50.26 17.53
C THR A 33 2.18 -49.25 16.40
N HIS A 34 3.01 -49.52 15.39
CA HIS A 34 3.14 -48.68 14.21
C HIS A 34 3.38 -49.50 12.93
N ARG A 35 3.15 -48.88 11.77
CA ARG A 35 3.44 -49.47 10.47
C ARG A 35 3.99 -48.43 9.52
N GLU A 36 5.12 -48.80 8.93
CA GLU A 36 5.89 -48.00 7.99
C GLU A 36 5.46 -48.26 6.55
N HIS A 37 5.30 -47.18 5.79
CA HIS A 37 4.99 -47.20 4.36
C HIS A 37 6.06 -46.41 3.61
N PRO A 38 7.03 -47.09 2.97
CA PRO A 38 8.04 -46.42 2.17
C PRO A 38 7.42 -45.63 1.03
N VAL A 39 7.91 -44.41 0.81
CA VAL A 39 7.45 -43.55 -0.29
C VAL A 39 8.63 -43.13 -1.15
N ARG A 40 8.45 -43.17 -2.47
CA ARG A 40 9.47 -42.73 -3.43
C ARG A 40 9.31 -41.24 -3.71
N LEU A 41 10.19 -40.44 -3.13
CA LEU A 41 10.19 -38.97 -3.26
C LEU A 41 11.58 -38.49 -3.70
N ALA A 42 11.61 -37.49 -4.58
CA ALA A 42 12.81 -36.70 -4.83
C ALA A 42 12.83 -35.45 -3.95
N GLU A 43 14.01 -34.84 -3.78
CA GLU A 43 14.13 -33.55 -3.08
C GLU A 43 13.29 -32.48 -3.80
N GLY A 44 12.51 -31.72 -3.02
CA GLY A 44 11.59 -30.70 -3.50
C GLY A 44 10.20 -31.20 -3.91
N ASP A 45 9.94 -32.51 -3.91
CA ASP A 45 8.61 -33.05 -4.20
C ASP A 45 7.59 -32.53 -3.17
N PHE A 46 6.46 -32.01 -3.67
CA PHE A 46 5.31 -31.64 -2.85
C PHE A 46 4.37 -32.84 -2.72
N VAL A 47 4.03 -33.20 -1.48
CA VAL A 47 3.14 -34.32 -1.17
C VAL A 47 1.94 -33.82 -0.39
N GLN A 48 0.74 -34.17 -0.83
CA GLN A 48 -0.51 -34.01 -0.10
C GLN A 48 -1.18 -35.36 0.09
N GLY A 49 -1.70 -35.61 1.29
CA GLY A 49 -2.41 -36.83 1.60
C GLY A 49 -3.39 -36.70 2.74
N ARG A 50 -3.95 -37.84 3.11
CA ARG A 50 -4.97 -37.98 4.13
C ARG A 50 -4.72 -39.24 4.96
N LEU A 51 -4.85 -39.12 6.27
CA LEU A 51 -4.92 -40.25 7.19
C LEU A 51 -6.33 -40.31 7.79
N ALA A 52 -7.01 -41.43 7.60
CA ALA A 52 -8.25 -41.77 8.29
C ALA A 52 -7.97 -42.87 9.32
N GLY A 53 -8.51 -42.73 10.52
CA GLY A 53 -8.37 -43.69 11.62
C GLY A 53 -8.42 -42.99 12.97
N LYS A 54 -9.22 -43.54 13.91
CA LYS A 54 -9.43 -42.96 15.23
C LYS A 54 -8.10 -42.86 15.99
N ALA A 55 -7.78 -41.66 16.48
CA ALA A 55 -6.54 -41.34 17.21
C ALA A 55 -5.22 -41.62 16.46
N MET A 56 -5.26 -42.00 15.18
CA MET A 56 -4.06 -42.35 14.41
C MET A 56 -3.15 -41.15 14.18
N ARG A 57 -1.85 -41.39 14.27
CA ARG A 57 -0.79 -40.39 14.04
C ARG A 57 0.01 -40.77 12.80
N LEU A 58 0.57 -39.76 12.15
CA LEU A 58 1.46 -39.95 11.01
C LEU A 58 2.74 -39.17 11.24
N VAL A 59 3.86 -39.87 11.10
CA VAL A 59 5.20 -39.31 11.23
C VAL A 59 5.95 -39.56 9.92
N LEU A 60 6.66 -38.54 9.44
CA LEU A 60 7.61 -38.68 8.34
C LEU A 60 8.98 -39.02 8.93
N LEU A 61 9.55 -40.16 8.53
CA LEU A 61 10.89 -40.58 8.90
C LEU A 61 11.85 -40.38 7.73
N ASP A 62 13.08 -39.94 8.02
CA ASP A 62 14.17 -39.79 7.05
C ASP A 62 14.97 -41.09 6.84
N ARG A 63 16.03 -41.04 6.03
CA ARG A 63 16.90 -42.20 5.72
C ARG A 63 17.53 -42.87 6.94
N ASP A 64 17.70 -42.14 8.04
CA ASP A 64 18.28 -42.64 9.29
C ASP A 64 17.20 -43.15 10.26
N GLY A 65 15.94 -43.19 9.83
CA GLY A 65 14.78 -43.50 10.67
C GLY A 65 14.44 -42.39 11.67
N LYS A 66 15.04 -41.20 11.55
CA LYS A 66 14.77 -40.08 12.45
C LYS A 66 13.52 -39.34 12.00
N ARG A 67 12.78 -38.82 12.98
CA ARG A 67 11.59 -38.01 12.73
C ARG A 67 11.95 -36.71 12.04
N ALA A 68 11.58 -36.59 10.76
CA ALA A 68 11.66 -35.35 10.00
C ALA A 68 10.49 -34.41 10.36
N GLN A 69 9.25 -34.92 10.38
CA GLN A 69 8.06 -34.11 10.63
C GLN A 69 6.91 -34.95 11.22
N ILE A 70 6.06 -34.33 12.05
CA ILE A 70 4.77 -34.92 12.45
C ILE A 70 3.71 -34.39 11.50
N LEU A 71 3.12 -35.27 10.70
CA LEU A 71 2.16 -34.94 9.65
C LEU A 71 0.71 -35.00 10.15
N ALA A 72 0.40 -35.89 11.10
CA ALA A 72 -0.91 -35.98 11.76
C ALA A 72 -0.75 -36.29 13.25
N LYS A 73 -1.51 -35.59 14.10
CA LYS A 73 -1.38 -35.64 15.58
C LYS A 73 -2.42 -36.53 16.27
N GLY A 74 -3.38 -37.09 15.53
CA GLY A 74 -4.47 -37.91 16.08
C GLY A 74 -5.59 -37.10 16.71
N ARG A 75 -5.75 -35.82 16.33
CA ARG A 75 -6.78 -34.92 16.93
C ARG A 75 -8.17 -35.09 16.30
N ARG A 76 -8.25 -35.73 15.15
CA ARG A 76 -9.48 -35.98 14.37
C ARG A 76 -9.36 -37.35 13.71
N ASP A 77 -10.50 -37.98 13.46
CA ASP A 77 -10.55 -39.28 12.80
C ASP A 77 -10.09 -39.22 11.33
N VAL A 78 -10.19 -38.04 10.69
CA VAL A 78 -9.63 -37.78 9.37
C VAL A 78 -8.76 -36.53 9.44
N GLN A 79 -7.51 -36.66 9.00
CA GLN A 79 -6.51 -35.59 9.04
C GLN A 79 -5.80 -35.51 7.69
N GLU A 80 -5.83 -34.33 7.09
CA GLU A 80 -5.03 -34.04 5.89
C GLU A 80 -3.61 -33.67 6.30
N PHE A 81 -2.64 -34.02 5.45
CA PHE A 81 -1.25 -33.63 5.63
C PHE A 81 -0.64 -33.14 4.32
N MET A 82 0.35 -32.26 4.45
CA MET A 82 1.16 -31.76 3.36
C MET A 82 2.60 -31.61 3.81
N PHE A 83 3.56 -31.91 2.95
CA PHE A 83 4.97 -31.64 3.18
C PHE A 83 5.75 -31.50 1.86
N VAL A 84 6.94 -30.92 1.96
CA VAL A 84 7.94 -30.90 0.88
C VAL A 84 9.09 -31.80 1.30
N ALA A 85 9.48 -32.74 0.43
CA ALA A 85 10.60 -33.62 0.68
C ALA A 85 11.91 -32.82 0.69
N GLY A 86 12.71 -32.93 1.76
CA GLY A 86 14.06 -32.37 1.81
C GLY A 86 15.12 -33.33 1.26
N ASP A 87 16.38 -32.98 1.42
CA ASP A 87 17.57 -33.72 0.97
C ASP A 87 17.83 -35.06 1.72
N ARG A 88 17.19 -35.28 2.87
CA ARG A 88 17.43 -36.46 3.73
C ARG A 88 16.61 -37.71 3.39
N GLY A 89 16.02 -37.80 2.20
CA GLY A 89 15.34 -39.02 1.73
C GLY A 89 16.29 -40.22 1.56
N PRO A 90 15.81 -41.46 1.34
CA PRO A 90 14.41 -41.86 1.16
C PRO A 90 13.58 -41.66 2.42
N TYR A 91 12.28 -41.44 2.24
CA TYR A 91 11.35 -41.16 3.34
C TYR A 91 10.38 -42.32 3.57
N VAL A 92 9.93 -42.44 4.81
CA VAL A 92 8.93 -43.42 5.23
C VAL A 92 7.78 -42.70 5.93
N LEU A 93 6.55 -43.03 5.52
CA LEU A 93 5.33 -42.63 6.19
C LEU A 93 5.00 -43.64 7.28
N ASP A 94 5.18 -43.25 8.53
CA ASP A 94 5.02 -44.11 9.70
C ASP A 94 3.70 -43.82 10.41
N VAL A 95 2.73 -44.74 10.26
CA VAL A 95 1.42 -44.66 10.92
C VAL A 95 1.53 -45.26 12.30
N ARG A 96 1.23 -44.47 13.33
CA ARG A 96 1.31 -44.89 14.74
C ARG A 96 -0.07 -44.92 15.38
N ALA A 97 -0.36 -45.98 16.12
CA ALA A 97 -1.63 -46.23 16.77
C ALA A 97 -1.50 -46.11 18.29
N PRO A 98 -1.87 -44.97 18.91
CA PRO A 98 -1.95 -44.89 20.38
C PRO A 98 -2.96 -45.87 20.99
N GLU A 99 -4.04 -46.15 20.26
CA GLU A 99 -5.08 -47.12 20.61
C GLU A 99 -5.26 -48.07 19.43
N ALA A 100 -5.75 -49.29 19.68
CA ALA A 100 -6.00 -50.26 18.63
C ALA A 100 -7.09 -49.76 17.67
N GLY A 101 -6.87 -49.90 16.37
CA GLY A 101 -7.82 -49.42 15.37
C GLY A 101 -7.39 -49.66 13.94
N SER A 102 -8.34 -49.49 13.02
CA SER A 102 -8.08 -49.50 11.58
C SER A 102 -7.71 -48.11 11.09
N TYR A 103 -6.89 -48.05 10.05
CA TYR A 103 -6.52 -46.83 9.38
C TYR A 103 -6.50 -46.99 7.85
N GLU A 104 -6.65 -45.86 7.17
CA GLU A 104 -6.41 -45.69 5.75
C GLU A 104 -5.52 -44.46 5.54
N LEU A 105 -4.37 -44.65 4.93
CA LEU A 105 -3.43 -43.61 4.54
C LEU A 105 -3.47 -43.45 3.02
N SER A 106 -3.89 -42.30 2.53
CA SER A 106 -3.91 -41.99 1.10
C SER A 106 -2.91 -40.88 0.78
N VAL A 107 -1.98 -41.12 -0.13
CA VAL A 107 -1.22 -40.08 -0.80
C VAL A 107 -2.07 -39.62 -1.99
N LEU A 108 -2.67 -38.45 -1.87
CA LEU A 108 -3.64 -37.91 -2.83
C LEU A 108 -2.94 -37.25 -4.01
N GLN A 109 -1.81 -36.59 -3.75
CA GLN A 109 -1.05 -35.86 -4.75
C GLN A 109 0.43 -35.91 -4.40
N GLN A 110 1.25 -36.22 -5.41
CA GLN A 110 2.70 -36.02 -5.38
C GLN A 110 3.06 -35.23 -6.64
N VAL A 111 3.59 -34.03 -6.47
CA VAL A 111 4.02 -33.16 -7.58
C VAL A 111 5.54 -33.05 -7.54
N PRO A 112 6.26 -33.66 -8.50
CA PRO A 112 7.69 -33.50 -8.62
C PRO A 112 8.09 -32.03 -8.70
N LEU A 113 9.24 -31.64 -8.13
CA LEU A 113 9.71 -30.25 -8.18
C LEU A 113 9.69 -29.67 -9.61
N ALA A 114 10.14 -30.46 -10.60
CA ALA A 114 10.16 -30.07 -12.00
C ALA A 114 8.76 -29.86 -12.64
N ALA A 115 7.71 -30.39 -12.02
CA ALA A 115 6.32 -30.25 -12.48
C ALA A 115 5.53 -29.21 -11.66
N GLN A 116 6.12 -28.65 -10.60
CA GLN A 116 5.51 -27.57 -9.83
C GLN A 116 5.59 -26.28 -10.63
N VAL A 117 4.43 -25.83 -11.13
CA VAL A 117 4.32 -24.59 -11.91
C VAL A 117 3.39 -23.65 -11.16
N ALA A 118 3.86 -22.44 -10.87
CA ALA A 118 2.99 -21.40 -10.33
C ALA A 118 1.90 -21.07 -11.35
N PRO A 119 0.63 -20.89 -10.94
CA PRO A 119 -0.42 -20.48 -11.86
C PRO A 119 -0.01 -19.17 -12.54
N ALA A 120 -0.24 -19.07 -13.85
CA ALA A 120 0.05 -17.85 -14.59
C ALA A 120 -0.72 -16.67 -13.97
N PRO A 121 -0.08 -15.52 -13.74
CA PRO A 121 -0.75 -14.35 -13.21
C PRO A 121 -1.88 -13.93 -14.16
N VAL A 122 -3.07 -13.69 -13.61
CA VAL A 122 -4.21 -13.24 -14.41
C VAL A 122 -4.00 -11.79 -14.81
N ILE A 123 -3.89 -11.55 -16.12
CA ILE A 123 -3.78 -10.20 -16.67
C ILE A 123 -5.18 -9.58 -16.72
N GLU A 124 -5.45 -8.63 -15.81
CA GLU A 124 -6.76 -7.97 -15.74
C GLU A 124 -6.96 -6.91 -16.81
N SER A 125 -5.89 -6.25 -17.26
CA SER A 125 -5.94 -5.22 -18.31
C SER A 125 -6.32 -5.86 -19.66
N PRO A 126 -7.45 -5.45 -20.28
CA PRO A 126 -7.80 -5.87 -21.63
C PRO A 126 -6.71 -5.57 -22.66
N ARG A 127 -6.06 -4.40 -22.55
CA ARG A 127 -4.96 -4.02 -23.44
C ARG A 127 -3.75 -4.93 -23.29
N LEU A 128 -3.34 -5.24 -22.06
CA LEU A 128 -2.21 -6.16 -21.84
C LEU A 128 -2.54 -7.60 -22.27
N ARG A 129 -3.79 -8.05 -22.11
CA ARG A 129 -4.22 -9.35 -22.66
C ARG A 129 -4.12 -9.38 -24.18
N ALA A 130 -4.61 -8.34 -24.86
CA ALA A 130 -4.52 -8.23 -26.31
C ALA A 130 -3.06 -8.22 -26.77
N LEU A 131 -2.20 -7.46 -26.08
CA LEU A 131 -0.77 -7.45 -26.35
C LEU A 131 -0.14 -8.83 -26.19
N GLN A 132 -0.43 -9.53 -25.09
CA GLN A 132 0.07 -10.90 -24.88
C GLN A 132 -0.33 -11.84 -26.01
N GLN A 133 -1.61 -11.81 -26.42
CA GLN A 133 -2.12 -12.64 -27.51
C GLN A 133 -1.43 -12.31 -28.84
N SER A 134 -1.23 -11.03 -29.15
CA SER A 134 -0.52 -10.63 -30.37
C SER A 134 0.95 -11.09 -30.36
N LEU A 135 1.63 -11.02 -29.22
CA LEU A 135 3.00 -11.51 -29.07
C LEU A 135 3.08 -13.04 -29.24
N GLU A 136 2.15 -13.78 -28.63
CA GLU A 136 2.06 -15.24 -28.78
C GLU A 136 1.79 -15.65 -30.23
N GLN A 137 0.91 -14.92 -30.93
CA GLN A 137 0.64 -15.12 -32.36
C GLN A 137 1.86 -14.83 -33.23
N SER A 138 2.61 -13.75 -32.95
CA SER A 138 3.86 -13.44 -33.66
C SER A 138 4.91 -14.55 -33.48
N VAL A 139 5.05 -15.11 -32.27
CA VAL A 139 5.96 -16.23 -32.01
C VAL A 139 5.49 -17.51 -32.70
N ALA A 140 4.19 -17.81 -32.67
CA ALA A 140 3.63 -18.98 -33.35
C ALA A 140 3.85 -18.90 -34.87
N ALA A 141 3.61 -17.73 -35.48
CA ALA A 141 3.88 -17.47 -36.89
C ALA A 141 5.38 -17.64 -37.23
N ALA A 142 6.28 -17.19 -36.34
CA ALA A 142 7.72 -17.39 -36.48
C ALA A 142 8.13 -18.86 -36.50
N ASN A 143 7.59 -19.64 -35.56
CA ASN A 143 7.89 -21.07 -35.47
C ASN A 143 7.35 -21.83 -36.69
N LEU A 144 6.16 -21.49 -37.17
CA LEU A 144 5.59 -22.08 -38.39
C LEU A 144 6.44 -21.74 -39.62
N ALA A 145 6.84 -20.49 -39.82
CA ALA A 145 7.71 -20.09 -40.93
C ALA A 145 9.08 -20.79 -40.89
N ALA A 146 9.69 -20.90 -39.71
CA ALA A 146 10.95 -21.62 -39.53
C ALA A 146 10.82 -23.12 -39.82
N SER A 147 9.69 -23.74 -39.45
CA SER A 147 9.41 -25.15 -39.73
C SER A 147 9.18 -25.42 -41.22
N ALA A 148 8.46 -24.53 -41.92
CA ALA A 148 8.22 -24.62 -43.35
C ALA A 148 9.51 -24.41 -44.16
N GLY A 149 10.38 -23.47 -43.74
CA GLY A 149 11.69 -23.27 -44.34
C GLY A 149 12.62 -24.49 -44.20
N ARG A 150 12.57 -25.19 -43.05
CA ARG A 150 13.32 -26.45 -42.87
C ARG A 150 12.79 -27.60 -43.73
N ALA A 151 11.47 -27.71 -43.90
CA ALA A 151 10.86 -28.70 -44.78
C ALA A 151 11.19 -28.45 -46.27
N ALA A 152 11.27 -27.18 -46.69
CA ALA A 152 11.67 -26.79 -48.04
C ALA A 152 13.15 -27.08 -48.34
N VAL A 153 14.05 -27.01 -47.36
CA VAL A 153 15.48 -27.33 -47.55
C VAL A 153 15.75 -28.83 -47.69
N THR A 154 14.83 -29.70 -47.24
CA THR A 154 14.93 -31.15 -47.43
C THR A 154 14.44 -31.66 -48.79
N SER A 155 13.89 -30.79 -49.63
CA SER A 155 13.52 -31.10 -51.01
C SER A 155 14.12 -30.06 -51.95
N VAL A 156 14.95 -30.50 -52.89
CA VAL A 156 15.63 -29.71 -53.94
C VAL A 156 17.04 -29.24 -53.55
N GLY A 157 18.03 -29.89 -54.17
CA GLY A 157 19.38 -29.37 -54.26
C GLY A 157 19.43 -28.23 -55.28
N ASP A 158 19.51 -27.00 -54.80
CA ASP A 158 19.94 -25.84 -55.59
C ASP A 158 20.47 -24.75 -54.64
N PRO A 159 21.72 -24.26 -54.78
CA PRO A 159 22.33 -23.35 -53.83
C PRO A 159 22.08 -21.88 -54.23
N ALA A 160 20.85 -21.38 -54.08
CA ALA A 160 20.57 -19.94 -54.23
C ALA A 160 19.22 -19.52 -53.60
N ALA A 161 19.10 -19.57 -52.27
CA ALA A 161 18.00 -18.88 -51.57
C ALA A 161 18.33 -18.60 -50.10
N THR A 162 19.22 -17.65 -49.82
CA THR A 162 19.31 -17.03 -48.48
C THR A 162 18.18 -16.00 -48.36
N GLY A 163 17.01 -16.45 -47.94
CA GLY A 163 15.82 -15.61 -47.77
C GLY A 163 15.13 -15.81 -46.41
N SER A 164 15.15 -14.73 -45.61
CA SER A 164 14.15 -14.41 -44.57
C SER A 164 14.07 -15.26 -43.29
N THR A 165 15.09 -15.18 -42.43
CA THR A 165 14.92 -15.28 -40.97
C THR A 165 14.77 -13.91 -40.29
N ALA A 166 15.02 -12.81 -41.01
CA ALA A 166 14.98 -11.46 -40.48
C ALA A 166 13.56 -10.87 -40.34
N SER A 167 12.56 -11.34 -41.11
CA SER A 167 11.22 -10.73 -41.10
C SER A 167 10.42 -11.04 -39.83
N THR A 168 10.71 -12.15 -39.15
CA THR A 168 9.86 -12.67 -38.07
C THR A 168 10.25 -12.17 -36.67
N PHE A 169 11.54 -11.93 -36.43
CA PHE A 169 11.98 -11.11 -35.28
C PHE A 169 11.45 -9.68 -35.36
N GLY A 170 11.23 -9.15 -36.58
CA GLY A 170 10.64 -7.83 -36.79
C GLY A 170 9.17 -7.71 -36.37
N SER A 171 8.40 -8.80 -36.39
CA SER A 171 6.95 -8.77 -36.11
C SER A 171 6.61 -8.51 -34.64
N GLY A 172 7.26 -9.22 -33.71
CA GLY A 172 7.07 -9.02 -32.28
C GLY A 172 7.60 -7.67 -31.78
N VAL A 173 8.73 -7.22 -32.34
CA VAL A 173 9.28 -5.88 -32.08
C VAL A 173 8.31 -4.79 -32.56
N ALA A 174 7.74 -4.94 -33.77
CA ALA A 174 6.75 -3.99 -34.29
C ALA A 174 5.47 -3.93 -33.43
N VAL A 175 5.00 -5.07 -32.89
CA VAL A 175 3.86 -5.13 -31.96
C VAL A 175 4.17 -4.36 -30.67
N LEU A 176 5.35 -4.57 -30.07
CA LEU A 176 5.78 -3.84 -28.87
C LEU A 176 5.95 -2.34 -29.14
N ASP A 177 6.56 -1.96 -30.26
CA ASP A 177 6.75 -0.55 -30.61
C ASP A 177 5.43 0.15 -30.93
N ALA A 178 4.46 -0.55 -31.52
CA ALA A 178 3.10 -0.03 -31.67
C ALA A 178 2.44 0.22 -30.32
N PHE A 179 2.51 -0.76 -29.41
CA PHE A 179 1.98 -0.63 -28.05
C PHE A 179 2.63 0.55 -27.31
N TRP A 180 3.96 0.66 -27.31
CA TRP A 180 4.64 1.73 -26.60
C TRP A 180 4.39 3.12 -27.19
N ARG A 181 4.19 3.23 -28.51
CA ARG A 181 3.75 4.49 -29.13
C ARG A 181 2.35 4.89 -28.68
N GLU A 182 1.42 3.92 -28.58
CA GLU A 182 0.08 4.17 -28.06
C GLU A 182 0.14 4.66 -26.60
N VAL A 183 0.89 3.95 -25.75
CA VAL A 183 1.04 4.30 -24.32
C VAL A 183 1.68 5.68 -24.17
N ALA A 184 2.73 5.99 -24.94
CA ALA A 184 3.37 7.31 -24.90
C ALA A 184 2.43 8.44 -25.33
N ALA A 185 1.53 8.18 -26.28
CA ALA A 185 0.55 9.17 -26.74
C ALA A 185 -0.57 9.42 -25.70
N GLN A 186 -0.97 8.39 -24.94
CA GLN A 186 -2.04 8.50 -23.95
C GLN A 186 -1.55 8.89 -22.54
N GLY A 187 -0.27 8.61 -22.25
CA GLY A 187 0.32 8.74 -20.92
C GLY A 187 0.00 7.55 -20.01
N GLY A 188 0.75 7.47 -18.90
CA GLY A 188 0.60 6.47 -17.85
C GLY A 188 0.09 7.05 -16.52
N PRO A 189 -0.46 6.20 -15.62
CA PRO A 189 -0.80 4.79 -15.81
C PRO A 189 -2.04 4.59 -16.71
N LEU A 190 -2.27 3.36 -17.20
CA LEU A 190 -3.49 3.04 -17.94
C LEU A 190 -4.70 3.05 -16.99
N VAL A 191 -5.80 3.64 -17.44
CA VAL A 191 -7.07 3.68 -16.71
C VAL A 191 -8.15 3.03 -17.57
N GLU A 192 -8.69 1.90 -17.10
CA GLU A 192 -9.58 1.06 -17.89
C GLU A 192 -10.87 0.73 -17.13
N ARG A 193 -12.01 0.77 -17.83
CA ARG A 193 -13.23 0.09 -17.37
C ARG A 193 -13.17 -1.36 -17.80
N VAL A 194 -13.33 -2.29 -16.87
CA VAL A 194 -13.29 -3.73 -17.13
C VAL A 194 -14.63 -4.36 -16.75
N ALA A 195 -15.10 -5.29 -17.58
CA ALA A 195 -16.33 -6.02 -17.31
C ALA A 195 -16.23 -6.76 -15.96
N GLY A 196 -17.30 -6.68 -15.16
CA GLY A 196 -17.35 -7.30 -13.82
C GLY A 196 -16.83 -6.41 -12.69
N LEU A 197 -16.22 -5.24 -12.97
CA LEU A 197 -15.92 -4.26 -11.94
C LEU A 197 -17.17 -3.44 -11.55
N PRO A 198 -17.33 -3.07 -10.27
CA PRO A 198 -18.34 -2.10 -9.84
C PRO A 198 -18.25 -0.78 -10.63
N LYS A 199 -19.39 -0.10 -10.82
CA LYS A 199 -19.47 1.12 -11.65
C LYS A 199 -18.59 2.27 -11.15
N ASP A 200 -18.40 2.32 -9.84
CA ASP A 200 -17.59 3.27 -9.09
C ASP A 200 -16.12 2.84 -8.98
N GLN A 201 -15.69 1.77 -9.67
CA GLN A 201 -14.31 1.34 -9.73
C GLN A 201 -13.74 1.37 -11.15
N LEU A 202 -12.42 1.49 -11.21
CA LEU A 202 -11.62 1.44 -12.43
C LEU A 202 -10.43 0.51 -12.21
N LEU A 203 -9.95 -0.10 -13.29
CA LEU A 203 -8.67 -0.80 -13.29
C LEU A 203 -7.57 0.21 -13.61
N LEU A 204 -6.61 0.33 -12.70
CA LEU A 204 -5.43 1.17 -12.81
C LEU A 204 -4.22 0.28 -13.08
N THR A 205 -3.58 0.40 -14.24
CA THR A 205 -2.41 -0.43 -14.61
C THR A 205 -1.19 0.44 -14.82
N PHE A 206 -0.22 0.32 -13.91
CA PHE A 206 1.09 0.95 -14.02
C PHE A 206 1.97 0.16 -14.98
N LEU A 207 2.82 0.86 -15.72
CA LEU A 207 3.69 0.28 -16.74
C LEU A 207 5.12 0.76 -16.54
N TRP A 208 6.08 -0.09 -16.90
CA TRP A 208 7.48 0.29 -17.03
C TRP A 208 8.11 -0.40 -18.24
N ARG A 209 8.92 0.33 -19.01
CA ARG A 209 9.62 -0.18 -20.20
C ARG A 209 11.08 -0.48 -19.90
N GLY A 210 11.53 -1.69 -20.23
CA GLY A 210 12.95 -2.00 -20.40
C GLY A 210 13.77 -2.22 -19.13
N ALA A 211 13.15 -2.41 -17.96
CA ALA A 211 13.89 -2.90 -16.80
C ALA A 211 14.37 -4.35 -17.04
N THR A 212 15.55 -4.67 -16.52
CA THR A 212 16.22 -5.96 -16.77
C THR A 212 15.92 -7.00 -15.69
N ARG A 213 15.74 -6.57 -14.43
CA ARG A 213 15.62 -7.47 -13.26
C ARG A 213 14.26 -7.42 -12.59
N ASN A 214 13.84 -6.23 -12.15
CA ASN A 214 12.63 -6.04 -11.37
C ASN A 214 12.15 -4.58 -11.46
N VAL A 215 10.90 -4.33 -11.09
CA VAL A 215 10.39 -2.96 -10.87
C VAL A 215 9.52 -2.97 -9.61
N ARG A 216 9.61 -1.90 -8.82
CA ARG A 216 8.76 -1.65 -7.63
C ARG A 216 7.92 -0.40 -7.81
N ILE A 217 6.71 -0.40 -7.29
CA ILE A 217 5.83 0.77 -7.15
C ILE A 217 5.90 1.25 -5.71
N LEU A 218 6.06 2.56 -5.50
CA LEU A 218 6.05 3.17 -4.18
C LEU A 218 4.92 4.20 -4.08
N GLY A 219 4.21 4.17 -2.96
CA GLY A 219 3.02 4.99 -2.73
C GLY A 219 1.74 4.20 -2.97
N ALA A 220 0.61 4.89 -2.89
CA ALA A 220 -0.71 4.31 -3.17
C ALA A 220 -0.80 3.76 -4.62
N PRO A 221 -1.70 2.80 -4.90
CA PRO A 221 -2.82 2.33 -4.07
C PRO A 221 -2.49 1.16 -3.12
N SER A 222 -1.22 0.74 -3.05
CA SER A 222 -0.77 -0.19 -2.01
C SER A 222 -0.26 0.57 -0.80
N ALA A 223 -0.32 -0.07 0.36
CA ALA A 223 0.49 0.39 1.46
C ALA A 223 1.97 0.11 1.17
N ASP A 224 2.35 -0.97 0.48
CA ASP A 224 3.74 -1.44 0.33
C ASP A 224 4.49 -1.00 -0.94
N HIS A 225 5.75 -1.43 -1.04
CA HIS A 225 6.60 -1.32 -2.23
C HIS A 225 6.34 -2.52 -3.13
N ASP A 226 5.31 -2.39 -3.94
CA ASP A 226 4.70 -3.47 -4.67
C ASP A 226 5.53 -3.88 -5.90
N GLU A 227 5.76 -5.19 -6.09
CA GLU A 227 6.50 -5.73 -7.24
C GLU A 227 5.69 -5.72 -8.54
N MET A 228 6.26 -5.27 -9.66
CA MET A 228 5.64 -5.40 -10.97
C MET A 228 5.97 -6.76 -11.60
N SER A 229 5.04 -7.28 -12.39
CA SER A 229 5.22 -8.51 -13.18
C SER A 229 5.71 -8.17 -14.58
N ARG A 230 6.56 -9.04 -15.15
CA ARG A 230 6.97 -8.93 -16.55
C ARG A 230 5.95 -9.63 -17.46
N LEU A 231 5.58 -9.01 -18.58
CA LEU A 231 4.68 -9.59 -19.58
C LEU A 231 5.44 -10.56 -20.49
N GLY A 232 5.40 -11.85 -20.14
CA GLY A 232 6.18 -12.87 -20.86
C GLY A 232 7.67 -12.50 -20.90
N ASN A 233 8.27 -12.60 -22.08
CA ASN A 233 9.67 -12.24 -22.31
C ASN A 233 9.85 -10.82 -22.88
N SER A 234 8.82 -9.97 -22.85
CA SER A 234 8.86 -8.61 -23.43
C SER A 234 9.59 -7.59 -22.54
N ASP A 235 9.70 -6.34 -22.98
CA ASP A 235 10.21 -5.22 -22.17
C ASP A 235 9.12 -4.55 -21.31
N VAL A 236 7.90 -5.12 -21.26
CA VAL A 236 6.75 -4.58 -20.54
C VAL A 236 6.68 -5.14 -19.12
N TRP A 237 6.81 -4.27 -18.15
CA TRP A 237 6.52 -4.53 -16.75
C TRP A 237 5.20 -3.89 -16.38
N TYR A 238 4.36 -4.56 -15.59
CA TYR A 238 3.06 -4.05 -15.21
C TYR A 238 2.63 -4.44 -13.79
N ARG A 239 1.74 -3.63 -13.22
CA ARG A 239 0.93 -4.02 -12.05
C ARG A 239 -0.42 -3.32 -12.11
N SER A 240 -1.48 -4.07 -11.87
CA SER A 240 -2.86 -3.58 -11.93
C SER A 240 -3.50 -3.54 -10.54
N TYR A 241 -4.35 -2.54 -10.33
CA TYR A 241 -5.13 -2.39 -9.11
C TYR A 241 -6.57 -2.03 -9.47
N ARG A 242 -7.53 -2.59 -8.74
CA ARG A 242 -8.93 -2.15 -8.77
C ARG A 242 -9.09 -1.06 -7.74
N VAL A 243 -9.43 0.14 -8.17
CA VAL A 243 -9.50 1.31 -7.28
C VAL A 243 -10.80 2.08 -7.50
N PRO A 244 -11.33 2.78 -6.48
CA PRO A 244 -12.46 3.68 -6.67
C PRO A 244 -12.17 4.72 -7.74
N ALA A 245 -13.17 5.09 -8.55
CA ALA A 245 -13.07 6.12 -9.58
C ALA A 245 -12.80 7.52 -9.00
N SER A 246 -12.93 7.67 -7.67
CA SER A 246 -12.58 8.86 -6.91
C SER A 246 -11.11 8.91 -6.47
N THR A 247 -10.28 8.00 -6.96
CA THR A 247 -8.88 7.88 -6.52
C THR A 247 -8.04 9.10 -6.89
N ARG A 248 -7.31 9.61 -5.90
CA ARG A 248 -6.23 10.60 -6.06
C ARG A 248 -5.00 10.14 -5.29
N LEU A 249 -3.85 10.13 -5.95
CA LEU A 249 -2.58 9.72 -5.34
C LEU A 249 -1.37 10.27 -6.09
N SER A 250 -0.24 10.30 -5.40
CA SER A 250 1.10 10.36 -5.94
C SER A 250 1.78 9.00 -5.80
N TYR A 251 2.70 8.71 -6.72
CA TYR A 251 3.44 7.45 -6.77
C TYR A 251 4.81 7.64 -7.43
N ARG A 252 5.69 6.67 -7.21
CA ARG A 252 7.00 6.56 -7.86
C ARG A 252 7.28 5.12 -8.28
N LEU A 253 8.18 4.95 -9.23
CA LEU A 253 8.62 3.65 -9.74
C LEU A 253 10.12 3.48 -9.47
N ALA A 254 10.55 2.27 -9.14
CA ALA A 254 11.95 1.93 -8.92
C ALA A 254 12.30 0.73 -9.80
N PRO A 255 12.88 0.94 -10.99
CA PRO A 255 13.39 -0.14 -11.82
C PRO A 255 14.72 -0.67 -11.30
N ASP A 256 15.00 -1.93 -11.62
CA ASP A 256 16.28 -2.61 -11.40
C ASP A 256 16.84 -2.44 -9.97
N VAL A 257 15.95 -2.54 -8.97
CA VAL A 257 16.32 -2.40 -7.56
C VAL A 257 17.46 -3.37 -7.21
N PRO A 258 18.55 -2.89 -6.56
CA PRO A 258 19.63 -3.76 -6.12
C PRO A 258 19.17 -4.81 -5.11
N GLU A 259 19.53 -6.07 -5.37
CA GLU A 259 19.33 -7.17 -4.42
C GLU A 259 20.58 -7.31 -3.55
N LEU A 260 20.42 -7.04 -2.25
CA LEU A 260 21.51 -7.07 -1.28
C LEU A 260 21.38 -8.29 -0.38
N ASN A 261 22.49 -9.00 -0.12
CA ASN A 261 22.57 -9.96 0.97
C ASN A 261 22.70 -9.22 2.31
N ALA A 262 21.59 -8.64 2.77
CA ALA A 262 21.53 -7.73 3.92
C ALA A 262 20.21 -7.87 4.68
N PRO A 263 20.10 -7.34 5.92
CA PRO A 263 18.85 -7.30 6.67
C PRO A 263 17.71 -6.64 5.88
N ALA A 264 16.47 -7.04 6.16
CA ALA A 264 15.29 -6.58 5.43
C ALA A 264 15.14 -5.05 5.41
N SER A 265 15.53 -4.35 6.48
CA SER A 265 15.52 -2.88 6.56
C SER A 265 16.47 -2.24 5.54
N GLN A 266 17.68 -2.79 5.39
CA GLN A 266 18.66 -2.30 4.43
C GLN A 266 18.24 -2.62 2.98
N ARG A 267 17.71 -3.82 2.73
CA ARG A 267 17.12 -4.17 1.43
C ARG A 267 15.96 -3.24 1.05
N ARG A 268 15.09 -2.91 2.02
CA ARG A 268 13.99 -1.96 1.80
C ARG A 268 14.50 -0.56 1.46
N ARG A 269 15.57 -0.10 2.12
CA ARG A 269 16.21 1.19 1.81
C ARG A 269 16.87 1.21 0.44
N ALA A 270 17.40 0.08 -0.04
CA ALA A 270 18.03 -0.01 -1.35
C ALA A 270 17.08 0.32 -2.52
N ILE A 271 15.77 0.13 -2.33
CA ILE A 271 14.74 0.56 -3.29
C ILE A 271 14.90 2.04 -3.65
N LEU A 272 15.20 2.89 -2.66
CA LEU A 272 15.34 4.34 -2.84
C LEU A 272 16.46 4.73 -3.81
N ALA A 273 17.42 3.84 -4.09
CA ALA A 273 18.53 4.11 -4.99
C ALA A 273 18.10 4.29 -6.46
N THR A 274 16.96 3.74 -6.86
CA THR A 274 16.45 3.82 -8.25
C THR A 274 15.06 4.42 -8.35
N VAL A 275 14.48 4.85 -7.22
CA VAL A 275 13.17 5.50 -7.16
C VAL A 275 13.17 6.77 -8.00
N GLN A 276 12.23 6.86 -8.93
CA GLN A 276 12.04 7.99 -9.83
C GLN A 276 10.58 8.14 -10.22
N ARG A 277 10.25 9.27 -10.85
CA ARG A 277 8.94 9.48 -11.46
C ARG A 277 8.69 8.52 -12.61
N ASP A 278 7.41 8.28 -12.90
CA ASP A 278 6.99 7.54 -14.08
C ASP A 278 7.28 8.35 -15.35
N PRO A 279 8.16 7.89 -16.26
CA PRO A 279 8.47 8.58 -17.50
C PRO A 279 7.26 8.68 -18.46
N LEU A 280 6.22 7.87 -18.26
CA LEU A 280 4.98 7.91 -19.04
C LEU A 280 3.98 8.96 -18.50
N ASN A 281 4.22 9.53 -17.32
CA ASN A 281 3.33 10.49 -16.70
C ASN A 281 4.00 11.87 -16.59
N PRO A 282 3.60 12.84 -17.43
CA PRO A 282 4.22 14.17 -17.42
C PRO A 282 3.81 15.01 -16.20
N ARG A 283 2.79 14.59 -15.45
CA ARG A 283 2.32 15.31 -14.26
C ARG A 283 3.12 14.87 -13.05
N SER A 284 3.59 15.85 -12.29
CA SER A 284 4.34 15.63 -11.06
C SER A 284 3.82 16.45 -9.90
N PHE A 285 4.20 16.02 -8.70
CA PHE A 285 4.08 16.78 -7.47
C PHE A 285 5.40 16.73 -6.70
N PRO A 286 6.01 17.90 -6.38
CA PRO A 286 5.62 19.24 -6.84
C PRO A 286 5.66 19.39 -8.37
N GLU A 287 4.98 20.41 -8.91
CA GLU A 287 4.87 20.65 -10.36
C GLU A 287 6.23 20.99 -11.00
N LYS A 288 7.09 21.69 -10.26
CA LYS A 288 8.47 21.99 -10.68
C LYS A 288 9.41 21.02 -10.03
N THR A 289 10.19 20.31 -10.84
CA THR A 289 11.09 19.26 -10.39
C THR A 289 12.48 19.49 -10.95
N LEU A 290 13.51 19.14 -10.18
CA LEU A 290 14.91 19.33 -10.58
C LEU A 290 15.37 18.33 -11.66
N ASP A 291 15.01 17.06 -11.49
CA ASP A 291 15.31 15.98 -12.43
C ASP A 291 14.23 14.88 -12.33
N LYS A 292 14.46 13.69 -12.89
CA LYS A 292 13.52 12.56 -12.82
C LYS A 292 13.41 11.88 -11.45
N TYR A 293 14.40 12.05 -10.58
CA TYR A 293 14.46 11.46 -9.23
C TYR A 293 13.77 12.34 -8.19
N ASP A 294 13.63 13.63 -8.48
CA ASP A 294 12.91 14.59 -7.66
C ASP A 294 11.37 14.44 -7.75
N GLY A 295 10.63 14.77 -6.69
CA GLY A 295 9.17 14.68 -6.65
C GLY A 295 8.58 13.29 -6.94
N ALA A 296 7.27 13.26 -7.20
CA ALA A 296 6.49 12.06 -7.52
C ALA A 296 5.60 12.28 -8.75
N SER A 297 5.20 11.22 -9.45
CA SER A 297 4.14 11.30 -10.47
C SER A 297 2.77 11.31 -9.81
N VAL A 298 1.79 11.94 -10.45
CA VAL A 298 0.44 12.07 -9.86
C VAL A 298 -0.67 11.51 -10.73
N LEU A 299 -1.72 11.04 -10.06
CA LEU A 299 -2.93 10.50 -10.64
C LEU A 299 -4.17 11.11 -9.99
N GLU A 300 -5.12 11.49 -10.82
CA GLU A 300 -6.47 11.85 -10.44
C GLU A 300 -7.43 11.13 -11.38
N LEU A 301 -8.30 10.29 -10.82
CA LEU A 301 -9.33 9.60 -11.59
C LEU A 301 -10.58 10.49 -11.77
N PRO A 302 -11.45 10.19 -12.75
CA PRO A 302 -12.51 11.13 -13.16
C PRO A 302 -13.50 11.57 -12.09
N ALA A 303 -13.70 10.79 -11.02
CA ALA A 303 -14.58 11.14 -9.91
C ALA A 303 -13.82 11.63 -8.67
N ALA A 304 -12.52 11.95 -8.78
CA ALA A 304 -11.75 12.49 -7.68
C ALA A 304 -12.34 13.85 -7.25
N PRO A 305 -12.54 14.11 -5.95
CA PRO A 305 -13.07 15.39 -5.48
C PRO A 305 -12.21 16.57 -5.96
N SER A 306 -12.81 17.70 -6.29
CA SER A 306 -12.06 18.87 -6.77
C SER A 306 -11.06 19.38 -5.71
N GLN A 307 -9.98 20.02 -6.17
CA GLN A 307 -9.03 20.74 -5.31
C GLN A 307 -9.14 22.25 -5.56
N ASP A 308 -10.37 22.74 -5.63
CA ASP A 308 -10.66 24.11 -6.06
C ASP A 308 -10.02 25.17 -5.19
N TRP A 309 -9.60 24.85 -3.97
CA TRP A 309 -8.94 25.76 -3.04
C TRP A 309 -7.42 25.83 -3.18
N VAL A 310 -6.78 24.87 -3.85
CA VAL A 310 -5.31 24.72 -3.86
C VAL A 310 -4.63 25.70 -4.80
N GLN A 311 -5.14 25.86 -6.02
CA GLN A 311 -4.49 26.68 -7.04
C GLN A 311 -4.76 28.18 -6.82
N PRO A 312 -3.79 29.09 -7.01
CA PRO A 312 -4.03 30.52 -6.97
C PRO A 312 -5.17 30.93 -7.92
N ARG A 313 -5.96 31.94 -7.53
CA ARG A 313 -7.01 32.51 -8.38
C ARG A 313 -6.76 34.01 -8.52
N GLU A 314 -6.74 34.48 -9.76
CA GLU A 314 -6.61 35.90 -10.05
C GLU A 314 -7.73 36.71 -9.38
N GLY A 315 -7.38 37.88 -8.86
CA GLY A 315 -8.32 38.79 -8.17
C GLY A 315 -8.65 38.43 -6.73
N VAL A 316 -8.07 37.37 -6.15
CA VAL A 316 -8.19 37.08 -4.71
C VAL A 316 -7.17 37.90 -3.92
N PRO A 317 -7.59 38.78 -2.99
CA PRO A 317 -6.66 39.55 -2.17
C PRO A 317 -5.78 38.65 -1.31
N ALA A 318 -4.47 38.85 -1.40
CA ALA A 318 -3.51 38.08 -0.61
C ALA A 318 -3.51 38.51 0.86
N GLY A 319 -3.34 37.55 1.75
CA GLY A 319 -3.04 37.75 3.16
C GLY A 319 -1.58 38.16 3.37
N GLN A 320 -1.21 38.33 4.64
CA GLN A 320 0.15 38.63 5.07
C GLN A 320 0.76 37.41 5.74
N LEU A 321 1.94 36.99 5.28
CA LEU A 321 2.73 35.91 5.87
C LEU A 321 4.04 36.48 6.40
N GLU A 322 4.31 36.26 7.69
CA GLU A 322 5.51 36.72 8.37
C GLU A 322 6.26 35.50 8.93
N ARG A 323 7.55 35.36 8.61
CA ARG A 323 8.42 34.33 9.20
C ARG A 323 9.19 34.92 10.37
N LEU A 324 9.04 34.32 11.54
CA LEU A 324 9.69 34.71 12.78
C LEU A 324 10.42 33.51 13.38
N ARG A 325 11.33 33.77 14.32
CA ARG A 325 11.96 32.72 15.12
C ARG A 325 11.49 32.77 16.56
N LEU A 326 11.29 31.58 17.14
CA LEU A 326 10.89 31.42 18.53
C LEU A 326 11.82 30.43 19.22
N ALA A 327 12.60 30.93 20.17
CA ALA A 327 13.36 30.11 21.10
C ALA A 327 12.41 29.54 22.17
N SER A 328 12.49 28.24 22.40
CA SER A 328 11.67 27.52 23.37
C SER A 328 12.52 27.05 24.55
N LYS A 329 12.08 27.37 25.77
CA LYS A 329 12.70 26.81 26.98
C LYS A 329 12.23 25.39 27.21
N ALA A 330 10.95 25.11 26.96
CA ALA A 330 10.39 23.77 27.09
C ALA A 330 11.07 22.73 26.20
N LEU A 331 11.52 23.13 24.99
CA LEU A 331 12.14 22.25 24.00
C LEU A 331 13.66 22.38 23.92
N GLY A 332 14.23 23.46 24.47
CA GLY A 332 15.68 23.69 24.42
C GLY A 332 16.21 23.95 23.01
N ASN A 333 15.38 24.43 22.10
CA ASN A 333 15.74 24.75 20.72
C ASN A 333 15.06 26.03 20.23
N GLU A 334 15.42 26.47 19.02
CA GLU A 334 14.78 27.56 18.29
C GLU A 334 14.19 27.01 16.98
N ARG A 335 13.06 27.56 16.54
CA ARG A 335 12.42 27.18 15.28
C ARG A 335 11.80 28.35 14.55
N ASP A 336 11.65 28.19 13.25
CA ASP A 336 10.88 29.11 12.42
C ASP A 336 9.37 28.92 12.70
N ILE A 337 8.67 30.03 12.89
CA ILE A 337 7.22 30.13 13.06
C ILE A 337 6.69 31.10 12.01
N TYR A 338 5.69 30.68 11.26
CA TYR A 338 5.05 31.50 10.24
C TYR A 338 3.71 31.98 10.77
N LEU A 339 3.55 33.30 10.86
CA LEU A 339 2.29 33.95 11.23
C LEU A 339 1.61 34.46 9.98
N TYR A 340 0.45 33.89 9.67
CA TYR A 340 -0.41 34.32 8.58
C TYR A 340 -1.61 35.11 9.10
N ARG A 341 -2.02 36.14 8.36
CA ARG A 341 -3.25 36.91 8.58
C ARG A 341 -3.97 37.07 7.25
N SER A 342 -5.21 36.62 7.16
CA SER A 342 -6.01 36.80 5.93
C SER A 342 -6.22 38.28 5.61
N HIS A 343 -6.51 38.59 4.34
CA HIS A 343 -6.86 39.95 3.95
C HIS A 343 -8.01 40.50 4.83
N GLY A 344 -7.85 41.72 5.34
CA GLY A 344 -8.84 42.35 6.22
C GLY A 344 -8.90 41.82 7.66
N TYR A 345 -8.01 40.91 8.06
CA TYR A 345 -7.92 40.43 9.44
C TYR A 345 -7.58 41.57 10.40
N ARG A 346 -8.36 41.71 11.48
CA ARG A 346 -8.15 42.70 12.54
C ARG A 346 -7.97 41.98 13.88
N PRO A 347 -6.82 42.13 14.57
CA PRO A 347 -6.61 41.53 15.88
C PRO A 347 -7.74 41.83 16.86
N GLY A 348 -8.20 40.81 17.60
CA GLY A 348 -9.26 40.94 18.60
C GLY A 348 -10.69 41.14 18.05
N ALA A 349 -10.89 41.21 16.73
CA ALA A 349 -12.24 41.29 16.16
C ALA A 349 -13.06 40.04 16.49
N LYS A 350 -14.36 40.25 16.76
CA LYS A 350 -15.29 39.16 17.06
C LYS A 350 -15.42 38.24 15.84
N GLY A 351 -15.39 36.93 16.10
CA GLY A 351 -15.57 35.91 15.05
C GLY A 351 -14.29 35.53 14.30
N ASN A 352 -13.12 36.09 14.65
CA ASN A 352 -11.84 35.61 14.12
C ASN A 352 -11.66 34.12 14.42
N ALA A 353 -11.03 33.43 13.48
CA ALA A 353 -10.58 32.04 13.64
C ALA A 353 -9.06 31.95 13.62
N LEU A 354 -8.55 30.86 14.18
CA LEU A 354 -7.13 30.53 14.23
C LEU A 354 -6.91 29.10 13.74
N VAL A 355 -5.92 28.92 12.88
CA VAL A 355 -5.44 27.60 12.45
C VAL A 355 -3.98 27.42 12.89
N VAL A 356 -3.71 26.40 13.69
CA VAL A 356 -2.35 26.02 14.11
C VAL A 356 -1.98 24.75 13.36
N LEU A 357 -0.95 24.83 12.51
CA LEU A 357 -0.51 23.75 11.63
C LEU A 357 0.93 23.35 11.93
N PHE A 358 1.17 22.05 12.00
CA PHE A 358 2.52 21.48 12.07
C PHE A 358 3.11 21.32 10.66
N ASP A 359 4.41 21.03 10.58
CA ASP A 359 5.13 20.78 9.33
C ASP A 359 5.09 21.96 8.35
N ALA A 360 5.42 23.17 8.83
CA ALA A 360 5.39 24.39 8.02
C ALA A 360 6.19 24.29 6.72
N GLU A 361 7.26 23.49 6.70
CA GLU A 361 8.06 23.18 5.51
C GLU A 361 7.22 22.62 4.36
N ASN A 362 6.19 21.81 4.66
CA ASN A 362 5.24 21.28 3.68
C ASN A 362 3.98 22.16 3.59
N TYR A 363 3.46 22.66 4.71
CA TYR A 363 2.21 23.46 4.75
C TYR A 363 2.34 24.92 4.29
N THR A 364 3.54 25.35 3.90
CA THR A 364 3.76 26.60 3.16
C THR A 364 4.03 26.38 1.67
N THR A 365 4.31 25.14 1.25
CA THR A 365 4.75 24.80 -0.12
C THR A 365 3.82 23.77 -0.76
N ASP A 366 4.03 22.49 -0.48
CA ASP A 366 3.28 21.32 -0.97
C ASP A 366 1.77 21.44 -0.72
N VAL A 367 1.42 21.93 0.47
CA VAL A 367 0.08 22.38 0.81
C VAL A 367 0.14 23.90 0.90
N PRO A 368 -0.35 24.65 -0.10
CA PRO A 368 -0.21 26.11 -0.14
C PRO A 368 -1.24 26.78 0.80
N THR A 369 -1.10 26.57 2.11
CA THR A 369 -2.07 26.99 3.13
C THR A 369 -2.42 28.47 3.06
N PRO A 370 -1.48 29.43 2.91
CA PRO A 370 -1.83 30.84 2.78
C PRO A 370 -2.80 31.11 1.61
N ALA A 371 -2.56 30.51 0.44
CA ALA A 371 -3.42 30.67 -0.73
C ALA A 371 -4.79 29.99 -0.53
N ILE A 372 -4.83 28.83 0.12
CA ILE A 372 -6.07 28.15 0.50
C ILE A 372 -6.90 29.04 1.41
N LEU A 373 -6.28 29.61 2.46
CA LEU A 373 -6.96 30.49 3.40
C LEU A 373 -7.44 31.79 2.74
N ASP A 374 -6.63 32.42 1.88
CA ASP A 374 -7.01 33.61 1.13
C ASP A 374 -8.29 33.38 0.33
N LYS A 375 -8.36 32.26 -0.40
CA LYS A 375 -9.52 31.90 -1.22
C LYS A 375 -10.75 31.61 -0.38
N LEU A 376 -10.60 30.85 0.69
CA LEU A 376 -11.70 30.49 1.57
C LEU A 376 -12.30 31.72 2.28
N VAL A 377 -11.45 32.65 2.72
CA VAL A 377 -11.90 33.91 3.34
C VAL A 377 -12.54 34.82 2.30
N ALA A 378 -11.92 34.99 1.13
CA ALA A 378 -12.48 35.81 0.05
C ALA A 378 -13.83 35.27 -0.47
N ALA A 379 -14.00 33.94 -0.49
CA ALA A 379 -15.26 33.29 -0.85
C ALA A 379 -16.30 33.28 0.29
N GLY A 380 -16.00 33.87 1.45
CA GLY A 380 -16.87 33.89 2.61
C GLY A 380 -17.09 32.53 3.28
N LYS A 381 -16.33 31.50 2.89
CA LYS A 381 -16.42 30.14 3.44
C LYS A 381 -15.78 30.02 4.82
N LEU A 382 -14.77 30.84 5.09
CA LEU A 382 -14.19 31.03 6.42
C LEU A 382 -14.41 32.48 6.92
N PRO A 383 -14.50 32.70 8.25
CA PRO A 383 -14.35 34.03 8.82
C PRO A 383 -12.92 34.57 8.62
N PRO A 384 -12.64 35.85 8.91
CA PRO A 384 -11.27 36.34 8.98
C PRO A 384 -10.40 35.41 9.84
N THR A 385 -9.34 34.90 9.24
CA THR A 385 -8.58 33.78 9.81
C THR A 385 -7.10 34.15 9.89
N ALA A 386 -6.50 33.90 11.04
CA ALA A 386 -5.05 33.87 11.18
C ALA A 386 -4.56 32.42 11.23
N ALA A 387 -3.28 32.20 10.93
CA ALA A 387 -2.66 30.89 11.10
C ALA A 387 -1.25 30.98 11.72
N ILE A 388 -0.89 29.93 12.45
CA ILE A 388 0.45 29.69 13.00
C ILE A 388 0.95 28.40 12.35
N LEU A 389 1.93 28.47 11.47
CA LEU A 389 2.58 27.29 10.91
C LEU A 389 3.93 27.09 11.60
N ILE A 390 4.11 25.90 12.18
CA ILE A 390 5.24 25.56 13.06
C ILE A 390 6.22 24.70 12.24
N ALA A 391 7.43 25.21 12.00
CA ALA A 391 8.47 24.44 11.32
C ALA A 391 9.15 23.47 12.29
N ASN A 392 9.60 22.33 11.77
CA ASN A 392 10.47 21.43 12.51
C ASN A 392 11.93 21.82 12.26
N PRO A 393 12.79 21.91 13.31
CA PRO A 393 14.23 22.14 13.13
C PRO A 393 14.92 21.05 12.29
N SER A 394 14.46 19.80 12.40
CA SER A 394 14.95 18.68 11.61
C SER A 394 13.94 17.53 11.58
N ALA A 395 14.16 16.52 10.73
CA ALA A 395 13.36 15.30 10.68
C ALA A 395 13.43 14.49 11.99
N GLU A 396 14.60 14.46 12.63
CA GLU A 396 14.81 13.82 13.94
C GLU A 396 14.01 14.55 15.03
N THR A 397 14.04 15.88 15.01
CA THR A 397 13.29 16.72 15.95
C THR A 397 11.79 16.51 15.76
N ARG A 398 11.30 16.47 14.51
CA ARG A 398 9.91 16.13 14.18
C ARG A 398 9.50 14.78 14.76
N GLY A 399 10.36 13.77 14.62
CA GLY A 399 10.11 12.42 15.14
C GLY A 399 10.13 12.33 16.68
N ALA A 400 10.84 13.23 17.36
CA ALA A 400 10.92 13.27 18.82
C ALA A 400 9.82 14.14 19.46
N GLU A 401 9.37 15.21 18.79
CA GLU A 401 8.49 16.22 19.37
C GLU A 401 7.01 16.05 19.01
N LEU A 402 6.68 15.60 17.78
CA LEU A 402 5.29 15.48 17.36
C LEU A 402 4.55 14.29 17.98
N PRO A 403 5.10 13.06 18.01
CA PRO A 403 4.46 11.98 18.76
C PRO A 403 4.32 12.37 20.24
N PRO A 404 3.23 11.99 20.93
CA PRO A 404 2.82 12.56 22.22
C PRO A 404 3.98 12.87 23.17
N ASN A 405 4.39 14.14 23.17
CA ASN A 405 5.53 14.65 23.92
C ASN A 405 5.03 15.74 24.89
N PRO A 406 5.18 15.56 26.21
CA PRO A 406 4.77 16.56 27.19
C PRO A 406 5.50 17.90 27.07
N ALA A 407 6.76 17.92 26.65
CA ALA A 407 7.52 19.16 26.46
C ALA A 407 6.99 19.95 25.26
N PHE A 408 6.63 19.28 24.17
CA PHE A 408 6.02 19.92 23.02
C PHE A 408 4.63 20.47 23.35
N ALA A 409 3.81 19.74 24.11
CA ALA A 409 2.52 20.24 24.59
C ALA A 409 2.67 21.52 25.43
N ARG A 410 3.66 21.58 26.35
CA ARG A 410 3.97 22.79 27.13
C ARG A 410 4.45 23.94 26.24
N PHE A 411 5.34 23.68 25.28
CA PHE A 411 5.75 24.70 24.31
C PHE A 411 4.54 25.33 23.61
N LEU A 412 3.59 24.52 23.13
CA LEU A 412 2.39 25.03 22.49
C LEU A 412 1.59 25.96 23.43
N ALA A 413 1.30 25.50 24.65
CA ALA A 413 0.37 26.20 25.54
C ALA A 413 0.97 27.35 26.34
N GLU A 414 2.24 27.23 26.75
CA GLU A 414 2.90 28.16 27.68
C GLU A 414 3.80 29.15 26.96
N GLU A 415 4.27 28.83 25.75
CA GLU A 415 5.21 29.67 25.00
C GLU A 415 4.59 30.18 23.69
N LEU A 416 4.23 29.29 22.77
CA LEU A 416 3.77 29.65 21.42
C LEU A 416 2.45 30.42 21.42
N MET A 417 1.40 29.87 22.04
CA MET A 417 0.07 30.48 22.00
C MET A 417 0.04 31.86 22.69
N PRO A 418 0.66 32.06 23.88
CA PRO A 418 0.83 33.39 24.46
C PRO A 418 1.64 34.35 23.58
N TRP A 419 2.75 33.87 23.00
CA TRP A 419 3.61 34.67 22.13
C TRP A 419 2.90 35.14 20.85
N ALA A 420 2.08 34.29 20.25
CA ALA A 420 1.27 34.61 19.08
C ALA A 420 0.12 35.57 19.43
N LYS A 421 -0.53 35.36 20.59
CA LYS A 421 -1.57 36.25 21.10
C LYS A 421 -1.06 37.68 21.31
N ALA A 422 0.15 37.85 21.85
CA ALA A 422 0.79 39.16 21.99
C ALA A 422 1.03 39.88 20.65
N ARG A 423 1.03 39.14 19.53
CA ARG A 423 1.16 39.64 18.14
C ARG A 423 -0.17 39.76 17.42
N GLY A 424 -1.29 39.69 18.15
CA GLY A 424 -2.63 39.79 17.59
C GLY A 424 -3.10 38.56 16.81
N VAL A 425 -2.39 37.44 16.89
CA VAL A 425 -2.74 36.17 16.26
C VAL A 425 -3.34 35.25 17.32
N HIS A 426 -4.67 35.29 17.46
CA HIS A 426 -5.39 34.45 18.41
C HIS A 426 -6.89 34.39 18.08
N ALA A 427 -7.53 33.32 18.55
CA ALA A 427 -8.97 33.16 18.63
C ALA A 427 -9.34 32.44 19.94
N GLY A 428 -10.63 32.42 20.30
CA GLY A 428 -11.09 31.56 21.39
C GLY A 428 -11.06 30.08 20.97
N ALA A 429 -10.89 29.16 21.92
CA ALA A 429 -10.70 27.72 21.65
C ALA A 429 -11.70 27.13 20.64
N ALA A 430 -12.97 27.49 20.73
CA ALA A 430 -14.03 27.02 19.82
C ALA A 430 -13.82 27.41 18.34
N ASN A 431 -13.02 28.44 18.07
CA ASN A 431 -12.65 28.89 16.73
C ASN A 431 -11.16 28.65 16.41
N THR A 432 -10.46 27.90 17.27
CA THR A 432 -9.08 27.49 17.04
C THR A 432 -9.05 26.03 16.61
N VAL A 433 -8.44 25.78 15.45
CA VAL A 433 -8.14 24.44 14.93
C VAL A 433 -6.66 24.16 15.13
N VAL A 434 -6.31 23.04 15.76
CA VAL A 434 -4.97 22.46 15.67
C VAL A 434 -4.99 21.31 14.67
N ALA A 435 -4.07 21.31 13.71
CA ALA A 435 -4.10 20.44 12.57
C ALA A 435 -2.72 19.94 12.13
N GLY A 436 -2.70 18.82 11.44
CA GLY A 436 -1.49 18.27 10.82
C GLY A 436 -1.73 16.92 10.18
N ALA A 437 -0.70 16.44 9.48
CA ALA A 437 -0.71 15.13 8.82
C ALA A 437 0.20 14.13 9.53
N SER A 438 -0.12 12.84 9.52
CA SER A 438 0.74 11.79 10.10
C SER A 438 1.01 12.01 11.60
N TYR A 439 2.28 12.13 12.02
CA TYR A 439 2.63 12.57 13.37
C TYR A 439 2.06 13.95 13.74
N GLY A 440 1.87 14.86 12.78
CA GLY A 440 1.17 16.12 13.01
C GLY A 440 -0.28 15.90 13.45
N GLY A 441 -1.02 14.98 12.81
CA GLY A 441 -2.40 14.67 13.20
C GLY A 441 -2.49 14.02 14.58
N LEU A 442 -1.53 13.14 14.90
CA LEU A 442 -1.34 12.56 16.23
C LEU A 442 -1.05 13.65 17.28
N ALA A 443 -0.14 14.57 16.98
CA ALA A 443 0.21 15.72 17.83
C ALA A 443 -0.98 16.65 18.05
N SER A 444 -1.82 16.86 17.02
CA SER A 444 -3.02 17.69 17.12
C SER A 444 -4.01 17.11 18.12
N ALA A 445 -4.26 15.79 18.06
CA ALA A 445 -5.08 15.11 19.04
C ALA A 445 -4.47 15.23 20.45
N TRP A 446 -3.17 14.97 20.61
CA TRP A 446 -2.50 15.14 21.91
C TRP A 446 -2.64 16.56 22.48
N ALA A 447 -2.45 17.59 21.65
CA ALA A 447 -2.63 18.98 22.03
C ALA A 447 -4.07 19.27 22.46
N GLY A 448 -5.08 18.76 21.75
CA GLY A 448 -6.49 18.86 22.14
C GLY A 448 -6.81 18.16 23.46
N LEU A 449 -6.16 17.04 23.77
CA LEU A 449 -6.35 16.34 25.05
C LEU A 449 -5.76 17.12 26.23
N LYS A 450 -4.59 17.72 26.04
CA LYS A 450 -3.84 18.39 27.12
C LYS A 450 -4.21 19.85 27.31
N HIS A 451 -4.52 20.56 26.23
CA HIS A 451 -4.74 22.00 26.25
C HIS A 451 -6.04 22.41 25.52
N PRO A 452 -7.21 21.86 25.92
CA PRO A 452 -8.49 22.20 25.30
C PRO A 452 -8.89 23.67 25.47
N GLU A 453 -8.28 24.40 26.41
CA GLU A 453 -8.43 25.84 26.59
C GLU A 453 -7.87 26.67 25.42
N TRP A 454 -6.95 26.09 24.64
CA TRP A 454 -6.41 26.68 23.42
C TRP A 454 -6.99 26.03 22.17
N PHE A 455 -7.17 24.72 22.19
CA PHE A 455 -7.47 23.90 21.01
C PHE A 455 -8.85 23.24 21.13
N GLY A 456 -9.90 23.94 20.73
CA GLY A 456 -11.28 23.42 20.75
C GLY A 456 -11.64 22.56 19.54
N ASN A 457 -10.83 22.57 18.48
CA ASN A 457 -11.01 21.73 17.30
C ASN A 457 -9.70 21.04 16.91
N VAL A 458 -9.77 19.74 16.62
CA VAL A 458 -8.68 18.93 16.10
C VAL A 458 -9.00 18.51 14.69
N TYR A 459 -8.08 18.76 13.76
CA TYR A 459 -8.14 18.22 12.41
C TYR A 459 -6.93 17.32 12.13
N SER A 460 -7.15 16.01 12.07
CA SER A 460 -6.08 15.04 11.82
C SER A 460 -6.21 14.46 10.42
N GLN A 461 -5.21 14.71 9.56
CA GLN A 461 -5.09 14.08 8.25
C GLN A 461 -4.18 12.85 8.35
N SER A 462 -4.72 11.65 8.19
CA SER A 462 -3.96 10.40 8.24
C SER A 462 -3.11 10.27 9.52
N GLY A 463 -3.73 10.50 10.68
CA GLY A 463 -3.01 10.54 11.96
C GLY A 463 -2.35 9.21 12.31
N SER A 464 -1.10 9.26 12.79
CA SER A 464 -0.31 8.07 13.16
C SER A 464 -0.75 7.43 14.48
N PHE A 465 -2.03 7.12 14.62
CA PHE A 465 -2.61 6.61 15.85
C PHE A 465 -2.16 5.19 16.21
N TRP A 466 -1.47 4.48 15.32
CA TRP A 466 -0.73 3.24 15.65
C TRP A 466 0.43 3.46 16.62
N TRP A 467 0.94 4.69 16.76
CA TRP A 467 2.14 4.99 17.54
C TRP A 467 1.99 4.64 19.02
N ALA A 468 3.12 4.27 19.61
CA ALA A 468 3.30 4.08 21.04
C ALA A 468 4.73 4.48 21.45
N PRO A 469 4.93 4.93 22.70
CA PRO A 469 6.28 5.04 23.24
C PRO A 469 6.91 3.65 23.38
N PRO A 470 8.24 3.55 23.55
CA PRO A 470 8.91 2.28 23.75
C PRO A 470 8.26 1.45 24.87
N GLU A 471 8.22 0.13 24.68
CA GLU A 471 7.68 -0.85 25.65
C GLU A 471 6.18 -0.72 25.97
N GLN A 472 5.44 0.15 25.27
CA GLN A 472 3.99 0.23 25.36
C GLN A 472 3.32 -0.39 24.14
N GLU A 473 2.07 -0.82 24.31
CA GLU A 473 1.26 -1.34 23.21
C GLU A 473 0.98 -0.26 22.15
N ALA A 474 0.79 -0.67 20.89
CA ALA A 474 0.32 0.22 19.82
C ALA A 474 -0.97 0.96 20.21
N GLU A 475 -1.28 2.09 19.58
CA GLU A 475 -2.50 2.87 19.89
C GLU A 475 -2.53 3.50 21.28
N TRP A 476 -1.36 3.96 21.74
CA TRP A 476 -1.21 4.55 23.07
C TRP A 476 -2.11 5.77 23.30
N LEU A 477 -2.18 6.70 22.34
CA LEU A 477 -3.01 7.89 22.49
C LEU A 477 -4.51 7.55 22.54
N THR A 478 -4.96 6.51 21.83
CA THR A 478 -6.34 6.03 21.89
C THR A 478 -6.70 5.60 23.31
N ARG A 479 -5.80 4.88 24.00
CA ARG A 479 -6.00 4.51 25.42
C ARG A 479 -6.00 5.72 26.36
N GLU A 480 -5.16 6.73 26.11
CA GLU A 480 -5.18 7.97 26.90
C GLU A 480 -6.54 8.67 26.82
N TYR A 481 -7.17 8.71 25.64
CA TYR A 481 -8.54 9.24 25.50
C TYR A 481 -9.59 8.38 26.20
N ALA A 482 -9.44 7.05 26.14
CA ALA A 482 -10.35 6.15 26.86
C ALA A 482 -10.30 6.40 28.38
N ALA A 483 -9.09 6.59 28.93
CA ALA A 483 -8.86 6.81 30.36
C ALA A 483 -9.21 8.22 30.84
N ALA A 484 -8.95 9.26 30.04
CA ALA A 484 -9.13 10.65 30.45
C ALA A 484 -10.61 11.06 30.57
N PRO A 485 -10.97 12.01 31.44
CA PRO A 485 -12.27 12.67 31.40
C PRO A 485 -12.49 13.37 30.04
N PRO A 486 -13.74 13.38 29.51
CA PRO A 486 -14.04 14.06 28.26
C PRO A 486 -13.61 15.54 28.28
N ARG A 487 -13.08 16.02 27.17
CA ARG A 487 -12.68 17.43 26.96
C ARG A 487 -13.65 18.11 25.99
N LYS A 488 -13.81 19.42 26.09
CA LYS A 488 -14.63 20.21 25.15
C LYS A 488 -13.87 20.44 23.83
N VAL A 489 -13.69 19.37 23.07
CA VAL A 489 -12.96 19.37 21.80
C VAL A 489 -13.80 18.67 20.72
N ARG A 490 -13.84 19.24 19.53
CA ARG A 490 -14.44 18.63 18.34
C ARG A 490 -13.35 18.05 17.45
N PHE A 491 -13.62 16.89 16.85
CA PHE A 491 -12.67 16.18 15.99
C PHE A 491 -13.20 16.09 14.56
N LEU A 492 -12.32 16.39 13.61
CA LEU A 492 -12.40 15.92 12.23
C LEU A 492 -11.22 14.99 11.99
N LEU A 493 -11.50 13.72 11.73
CA LEU A 493 -10.50 12.71 11.43
C LEU A 493 -10.58 12.32 9.96
N GLU A 494 -9.44 12.31 9.27
CA GLU A 494 -9.33 11.90 7.88
C GLU A 494 -8.34 10.74 7.75
N ALA A 495 -8.64 9.78 6.89
CA ALA A 495 -7.72 8.71 6.50
C ALA A 495 -7.96 8.25 5.05
N GLY A 496 -6.90 7.79 4.39
CA GLY A 496 -6.93 7.19 3.07
C GLY A 496 -7.30 5.70 3.12
N LEU A 497 -8.08 5.26 2.14
CA LEU A 497 -8.48 3.86 1.96
C LEU A 497 -7.30 2.92 1.69
N PHE A 498 -6.17 3.46 1.21
CA PHE A 498 -4.96 2.68 0.92
C PHE A 498 -3.97 2.64 2.08
N GLU A 499 -4.30 3.27 3.22
CA GLU A 499 -3.44 3.34 4.41
C GLU A 499 -3.69 2.18 5.38
N VAL A 500 -3.82 0.97 4.83
CA VAL A 500 -4.15 -0.26 5.57
C VAL A 500 -2.92 -0.92 6.18
N GLY A 501 -3.17 -1.75 7.19
CA GLY A 501 -2.17 -2.54 7.90
C GLY A 501 -1.39 -3.54 7.03
N ARG A 502 -0.24 -4.00 7.52
CA ARG A 502 0.60 -5.02 6.85
C ARG A 502 1.12 -6.04 7.84
N ASN A 503 1.35 -7.27 7.38
CA ASN A 503 2.00 -8.33 8.17
C ASN A 503 1.39 -8.53 9.58
N GLY A 504 0.07 -8.36 9.71
CA GLY A 504 -0.65 -8.50 10.98
C GLY A 504 -0.64 -7.26 11.89
N SER A 505 -0.04 -6.13 11.47
CA SER A 505 -0.17 -4.84 12.17
C SER A 505 -1.32 -4.02 11.60
N PHE A 506 -1.91 -3.14 12.43
CA PHE A 506 -2.89 -2.15 11.97
C PHE A 506 -2.22 -0.97 11.26
N GLY A 507 -2.91 -0.40 10.27
CA GLY A 507 -2.50 0.80 9.55
C GLY A 507 -3.19 2.06 10.06
N ILE A 508 -2.94 3.17 9.39
CA ILE A 508 -3.51 4.48 9.76
C ILE A 508 -5.03 4.46 9.64
N LEU A 509 -5.58 3.83 8.60
CA LEU A 509 -7.03 3.74 8.41
C LEU A 509 -7.70 3.04 9.59
N GLU A 510 -7.19 1.87 9.98
CA GLU A 510 -7.76 1.07 11.06
C GLU A 510 -7.65 1.79 12.41
N THR A 511 -6.47 2.34 12.73
CA THR A 511 -6.27 3.06 14.01
C THR A 511 -7.03 4.39 14.08
N SER A 512 -7.25 5.07 12.94
CA SER A 512 -8.10 6.26 12.88
C SER A 512 -9.58 5.92 13.12
N ARG A 513 -10.06 4.79 12.58
CA ARG A 513 -11.41 4.27 12.85
C ARG A 513 -11.58 3.90 14.32
N HIS A 514 -10.57 3.25 14.92
CA HIS A 514 -10.63 2.88 16.33
C HIS A 514 -10.63 4.10 17.26
N LEU A 515 -9.75 5.09 17.01
CA LEU A 515 -9.78 6.34 17.78
C LEU A 515 -11.14 7.05 17.67
N ARG A 516 -11.73 7.13 16.47
CA ARG A 516 -13.07 7.68 16.26
C ARG A 516 -14.09 6.99 17.17
N ASP A 517 -14.07 5.67 17.24
CA ASP A 517 -15.04 4.89 18.02
C ASP A 517 -14.88 5.14 19.52
N VAL A 518 -13.63 5.20 20.01
CA VAL A 518 -13.34 5.58 21.41
C VAL A 518 -13.81 7.00 21.71
N LEU A 519 -13.50 7.97 20.85
CA LEU A 519 -13.93 9.36 21.04
C LEU A 519 -15.46 9.48 21.04
N ARG A 520 -16.17 8.79 20.14
CA ARG A 520 -17.63 8.78 20.13
C ARG A 520 -18.22 8.14 21.39
N ALA A 521 -17.67 7.02 21.84
CA ALA A 521 -18.09 6.37 23.08
C ALA A 521 -17.87 7.28 24.31
N LYS A 522 -16.84 8.14 24.28
CA LYS A 522 -16.54 9.14 25.30
C LYS A 522 -17.38 10.43 25.18
N GLY A 523 -18.27 10.53 24.19
CA GLY A 523 -19.18 11.66 24.01
C GLY A 523 -18.60 12.86 23.25
N TYR A 524 -17.46 12.71 22.58
CA TYR A 524 -16.91 13.77 21.73
C TYR A 524 -17.72 13.95 20.45
N GLN A 525 -17.74 15.18 19.91
CA GLN A 525 -18.21 15.43 18.55
C GLN A 525 -17.13 15.00 17.56
N VAL A 526 -17.41 13.96 16.76
CA VAL A 526 -16.43 13.38 15.83
C VAL A 526 -17.04 13.18 14.45
N GLU A 527 -16.49 13.90 13.48
CA GLU A 527 -16.66 13.59 12.07
C GLU A 527 -15.46 12.79 11.57
N GLN A 528 -15.70 11.74 10.79
CA GLN A 528 -14.64 11.02 10.09
C GLN A 528 -14.91 11.05 8.59
N ARG A 529 -13.84 11.24 7.81
CA ARG A 529 -13.86 11.20 6.35
C ARG A 529 -12.82 10.21 5.85
N GLU A 530 -13.18 9.45 4.84
CA GLU A 530 -12.30 8.49 4.19
C GLU A 530 -12.23 8.78 2.70
N PHE A 531 -11.03 8.70 2.13
CA PHE A 531 -10.79 9.03 0.74
C PHE A 531 -10.04 7.93 0.02
N ALA A 532 -10.32 7.74 -1.26
CA ALA A 532 -9.54 6.86 -2.13
C ALA A 532 -8.15 7.48 -2.40
N ALA A 533 -7.30 7.48 -1.37
CA ALA A 533 -5.99 8.09 -1.34
C ALA A 533 -5.06 7.29 -0.40
N GLY A 534 -3.76 7.57 -0.51
CA GLY A 534 -2.74 7.05 0.40
C GLY A 534 -2.26 8.10 1.40
N HIS A 535 -1.09 7.84 1.99
CA HIS A 535 -0.41 8.74 2.93
C HIS A 535 0.33 9.85 2.18
N ASP A 536 -0.39 10.87 1.71
CA ASP A 536 0.07 11.70 0.59
C ASP A 536 -0.35 13.18 0.66
N TYR A 537 0.64 14.08 0.62
CA TYR A 537 0.44 15.53 0.56
C TYR A 537 -0.34 16.00 -0.68
N TYR A 538 -0.25 15.26 -1.80
CA TYR A 538 -1.03 15.57 -2.98
C TYR A 538 -2.53 15.42 -2.73
N HIS A 539 -2.94 14.53 -1.83
CA HIS A 539 -4.31 14.44 -1.33
C HIS A 539 -4.58 15.51 -0.27
N TRP A 540 -3.75 15.57 0.77
CA TRP A 540 -3.99 16.42 1.95
C TRP A 540 -4.12 17.91 1.60
N ARG A 541 -3.41 18.40 0.58
CA ARG A 541 -3.57 19.79 0.09
C ARG A 541 -5.01 20.11 -0.33
N GLY A 542 -5.70 19.13 -0.92
CA GLY A 542 -7.06 19.29 -1.39
C GLY A 542 -8.10 19.20 -0.27
N SER A 543 -7.89 18.30 0.68
CA SER A 543 -8.83 18.11 1.78
C SER A 543 -8.69 19.14 2.90
N LEU A 544 -7.54 19.83 3.03
CA LEU A 544 -7.32 20.83 4.07
C LEU A 544 -8.45 21.88 4.10
N GLY A 545 -8.75 22.50 2.95
CA GLY A 545 -9.74 23.58 2.87
C GLY A 545 -11.16 23.14 3.28
N GLU A 546 -11.62 22.00 2.76
CA GLU A 546 -12.93 21.44 3.12
C GLU A 546 -13.01 21.05 4.60
N GLY A 547 -11.92 20.54 5.18
CA GLY A 547 -11.87 20.23 6.60
C GLY A 547 -11.95 21.48 7.49
N LEU A 548 -11.26 22.56 7.11
CA LEU A 548 -11.36 23.84 7.81
C LEU A 548 -12.77 24.43 7.73
N ILE A 549 -13.42 24.38 6.57
CA ILE A 549 -14.83 24.82 6.42
C ILE A 549 -15.74 24.08 7.41
N ARG A 550 -15.57 22.76 7.56
CA ARG A 550 -16.42 21.96 8.45
C ARG A 550 -16.25 22.31 9.93
N LEU A 551 -15.04 22.69 10.34
CA LEU A 551 -14.73 22.99 11.73
C LEU A 551 -15.05 24.43 12.13
N ILE A 552 -14.67 25.39 11.29
CA ILE A 552 -14.70 26.84 11.59
C ILE A 552 -15.35 27.70 10.49
N GLY A 553 -15.94 27.07 9.48
CA GLY A 553 -16.68 27.77 8.44
C GLY A 553 -17.94 28.45 8.96
N LYS A 554 -18.40 29.45 8.20
CA LYS A 554 -19.69 30.09 8.50
C LYS A 554 -20.82 29.13 8.10
N ALA A 555 -21.83 29.01 8.96
CA ALA A 555 -23.08 28.36 8.56
C ALA A 555 -23.63 29.07 7.30
N PRO A 556 -24.16 28.32 6.32
CA PRO A 556 -24.65 28.89 5.07
C PRO A 556 -25.74 29.94 5.27
#